data_AF-A0A3A0G8L0-F1
#
_entry.id   AF-A0A3A0G8L0-F1
#
_cell.length_a   1.000
_cell.length_b   1.000
_cell.length_c   1.000
_cell.angle_alpha   90.00
_cell.angle_beta   90.00
_cell.angle_gamma   90.00
#
_symmetry.space_group_name_H-M   'P 1'
#
loop_
_entity.id
_entity.type
_entity.pdbx_description
1 polymer ?
#
loop_
_entity_poly.entity_id
_entity_poly.type
_entity_poly.pdbx_seq_one_letter_code
_entity_poly.pdbx_strand_id
1 'polypeptide(L)'
;MYPIVGIPEDAMATTTIQMRAKGSLTIPADLRQRYGLDEGDVFSLVDLGDGSFFLTPRVSIVPKLVAELETMRDEAGLSVDDLLEGLPEARRQLYEERLRRGA
;
A
#
# COMPACT_ATOMS: atom_id res chain seq x y z
N MET A 1 24.60 5.37 7.63
CA MET A 1 24.51 3.90 7.81
C MET A 1 23.78 3.67 9.12
N TYR A 2 22.49 3.31 9.09
CA TYR A 2 21.78 2.99 10.32
C TYR A 2 22.20 1.58 10.78
N PRO A 3 22.60 1.39 12.04
CA PRO A 3 22.85 0.05 12.56
C PRO A 3 21.54 -0.74 12.54
N ILE A 4 21.61 -1.99 12.08
CA ILE A 4 20.53 -2.97 12.27
C ILE A 4 20.46 -3.17 13.79
N VAL A 5 19.56 -2.45 14.46
CA VAL A 5 19.25 -2.69 15.88
C VAL A 5 18.89 -4.16 16.00
N GLY A 6 19.62 -4.90 16.84
CA GLY A 6 19.39 -6.32 17.06
C GLY A 6 17.90 -6.54 17.37
N ILE A 7 17.26 -7.38 16.57
CA ILE A 7 15.89 -7.82 16.86
C ILE A 7 15.95 -8.48 18.24
N PRO A 8 15.18 -8.00 19.24
CA PRO A 8 15.23 -8.57 20.58
C PRO A 8 14.97 -10.08 20.53
N GLU A 9 15.68 -10.89 21.33
CA GLU A 9 15.54 -12.36 21.32
C GLU A 9 14.09 -12.81 21.53
N ASP A 10 13.33 -12.07 22.36
CA ASP A 10 11.91 -12.33 22.61
C ASP A 10 10.99 -12.00 21.40
N ALA A 11 11.49 -11.29 20.39
CA ALA A 11 10.76 -10.99 19.16
C ALA A 11 10.92 -12.07 18.08
N MET A 12 11.89 -12.99 18.20
CA MET A 12 12.17 -14.02 17.20
C MET A 12 11.49 -15.36 17.55
N ALA A 13 10.17 -15.40 17.45
CA ALA A 13 9.41 -16.65 17.55
C ALA A 13 9.47 -17.43 16.22
N THR A 14 10.08 -18.62 16.23
CA THR A 14 10.14 -19.49 15.04
C THR A 14 8.86 -20.32 14.94
N THR A 15 8.08 -20.12 13.88
CA THR A 15 6.91 -20.97 13.57
C THR A 15 7.12 -21.67 12.24
N THR A 16 7.16 -23.01 12.26
CA THR A 16 7.25 -23.79 11.03
C THR A 16 5.89 -23.83 10.34
N ILE A 17 5.83 -23.36 9.09
CA ILE A 17 4.64 -23.41 8.24
C ILE A 17 4.88 -24.31 7.04
N GLN A 18 3.80 -24.90 6.52
CA GLN A 18 3.86 -25.78 5.36
C GLN A 18 3.26 -25.11 4.13
N MET A 19 4.00 -25.15 3.01
CA MET A 19 3.51 -24.74 1.70
C MET A 19 2.35 -25.64 1.26
N ARG A 20 1.26 -25.03 0.86
CA ARG A 20 0.08 -25.69 0.29
C ARG A 20 0.19 -25.72 -1.24
N ALA A 21 -0.87 -26.21 -1.91
CA ALA A 21 -0.91 -26.26 -3.36
C ALA A 21 -0.63 -24.87 -3.98
N LYS A 22 0.05 -24.89 -5.14
CA LYS A 22 0.38 -23.68 -5.92
C LYS A 22 1.22 -22.64 -5.17
N GLY A 23 2.01 -23.04 -4.17
CA GLY A 23 2.93 -22.14 -3.49
C GLY A 23 2.31 -21.24 -2.42
N SER A 24 1.08 -21.53 -1.98
CA SER A 24 0.42 -20.72 -0.95
C SER A 24 0.96 -21.00 0.45
N LEU A 25 1.29 -19.95 1.18
CA LEU A 25 1.70 -19.97 2.59
C LEU A 25 0.61 -19.31 3.43
N THR A 26 0.26 -19.91 4.56
CA THR A 26 -0.75 -19.36 5.48
C THR A 26 -0.06 -18.72 6.67
N ILE A 27 -0.38 -17.45 6.94
CA ILE A 27 0.08 -16.76 8.13
C ILE A 27 -0.78 -17.19 9.33
N PRO A 28 -0.19 -17.74 10.40
CA PRO A 28 -0.88 -18.09 11.64
C PRO A 28 -1.72 -16.95 12.24
N ALA A 29 -2.82 -17.29 12.91
CA ALA A 29 -3.77 -16.30 13.42
C ALA A 29 -3.19 -15.35 14.48
N ASP A 30 -2.29 -15.85 15.33
CA ASP A 30 -1.56 -15.06 16.32
C ASP A 30 -0.66 -14.00 15.66
N LEU A 31 0.04 -14.36 14.58
CA LEU A 31 0.85 -13.44 13.80
C LEU A 31 -0.01 -12.38 13.11
N ARG A 32 -1.15 -12.78 12.52
CA ARG A 32 -2.09 -11.82 11.92
C ARG A 32 -2.61 -10.81 12.93
N GLN A 33 -3.02 -11.26 14.12
CA GLN A 33 -3.52 -10.37 15.16
C GLN A 33 -2.44 -9.44 15.72
N ARG A 34 -1.23 -9.94 15.97
CA ARG A 34 -0.11 -9.13 16.49
C ARG A 34 0.30 -8.01 15.54
N TYR A 35 0.23 -8.26 14.22
CA TYR A 35 0.68 -7.30 13.22
C TYR A 35 -0.47 -6.62 12.46
N GLY A 36 -1.72 -6.83 12.87
CA GLY A 36 -2.90 -6.22 12.24
C GLY A 36 -3.06 -6.58 10.77
N LEU A 37 -2.81 -7.84 10.41
CA LEU A 37 -2.86 -8.32 9.02
C LEU A 37 -4.25 -8.85 8.68
N ASP A 38 -4.85 -8.29 7.61
CA ASP A 38 -6.20 -8.59 7.16
C ASP A 38 -6.23 -9.20 5.75
N GLU A 39 -7.41 -9.66 5.35
CA GLU A 39 -7.63 -10.18 3.99
C GLU A 39 -7.45 -9.06 2.96
N GLY A 40 -6.67 -9.34 1.91
CA GLY A 40 -6.33 -8.36 0.87
C GLY A 40 -5.04 -7.59 1.14
N ASP A 41 -4.41 -7.76 2.31
CA ASP A 41 -3.10 -7.17 2.58
C ASP A 41 -2.04 -7.66 1.58
N VAL A 42 -1.28 -6.70 1.06
CA VAL A 42 -0.24 -6.95 0.08
C VAL A 42 1.09 -6.98 0.80
N PHE A 43 1.94 -7.96 0.45
CA PHE A 43 3.30 -8.07 0.97
C PHE A 43 4.32 -7.90 -0.14
N SER A 44 5.46 -7.32 0.21
CA SER A 44 6.65 -7.40 -0.62
C SER A 44 7.44 -8.63 -0.21
N LEU A 45 7.79 -9.49 -1.17
CA LEU A 45 8.70 -10.62 -0.98
C LEU A 45 10.08 -10.19 -1.46
N VAL A 46 11.03 -10.08 -0.53
CA VAL A 46 12.44 -9.77 -0.81
C VAL A 46 13.23 -11.06 -0.69
N ASP A 47 13.93 -11.45 -1.76
CA ASP A 47 14.90 -12.53 -1.74
C ASP A 47 16.22 -12.01 -1.15
N LEU A 48 16.68 -12.64 -0.07
CA LEU A 48 17.94 -12.30 0.60
C LEU A 48 19.10 -13.21 0.15
N GLY A 49 18.84 -14.19 -0.71
CA GLY A 49 19.78 -15.25 -1.08
C GLY A 49 19.70 -16.46 -0.15
N ASP A 50 20.36 -17.55 -0.55
CA ASP A 50 20.51 -18.78 0.25
C ASP A 50 19.19 -19.39 0.77
N GLY A 51 18.10 -19.22 0.01
CA GLY A 51 16.76 -19.71 0.38
C GLY A 51 16.07 -18.91 1.49
N SER A 52 16.62 -17.75 1.84
CA SER A 52 16.04 -16.84 2.83
C SER A 52 15.20 -15.77 2.16
N PHE A 53 13.96 -15.62 2.63
CA PHE A 53 13.04 -14.60 2.15
C PHE A 53 12.57 -13.70 3.29
N PHE A 54 12.37 -12.42 2.98
CA PHE A 54 11.80 -11.45 3.90
C PHE A 54 10.46 -10.93 3.34
N LEU A 55 9.42 -11.02 4.17
CA LEU A 55 8.09 -10.51 3.86
C LEU A 55 7.85 -9.21 4.63
N THR A 56 7.55 -8.14 3.92
CA THR A 56 7.15 -6.87 4.55
C THR A 56 5.73 -6.49 4.13
N PRO A 57 4.85 -6.13 5.07
CA PRO A 57 3.57 -5.55 4.74
C PRO A 57 3.80 -4.32 3.86
N ARG A 58 3.13 -4.27 2.72
CA ARG A 58 3.09 -3.08 1.87
C ARG A 58 1.84 -2.32 2.27
N VAL A 59 2.01 -1.26 3.06
CA VAL A 59 0.91 -0.33 3.33
C VAL A 59 0.47 0.25 1.99
N SER A 60 -0.77 -0.03 1.59
CA SER A 60 -1.35 0.57 0.40
C SER A 60 -1.39 2.09 0.60
N ILE A 61 -0.87 2.84 -0.37
CA ILE A 61 -0.97 4.31 -0.34
C ILE A 61 -2.40 4.79 -0.64
N VAL A 62 -3.24 3.92 -1.22
CA VAL A 62 -4.59 4.27 -1.69
C VAL A 62 -5.49 4.76 -0.55
N PRO A 63 -5.66 4.06 0.59
CA PRO A 63 -6.49 4.56 1.69
C PRO A 63 -6.05 5.92 2.22
N LYS A 64 -4.74 6.16 2.33
CA LYS A 64 -4.20 7.45 2.75
C LYS A 64 -4.56 8.56 1.75
N LEU A 65 -4.37 8.31 0.46
CA LEU A 65 -4.71 9.27 -0.59
C LEU A 65 -6.22 9.54 -0.67
N VAL A 66 -7.05 8.53 -0.46
CA VAL A 66 -8.51 8.70 -0.39
C VAL A 66 -8.88 9.62 0.77
N ALA A 67 -8.34 9.37 1.97
CA ALA A 67 -8.60 10.22 3.14
C ALA A 67 -8.12 11.67 2.94
N GLU A 68 -6.93 11.85 2.34
CA GLU A 68 -6.42 13.17 1.99
C GLU A 68 -7.33 13.87 0.95
N LEU A 69 -7.78 13.15 -0.08
CA LEU A 69 -8.67 13.69 -1.11
C LEU A 69 -10.05 14.06 -0.55
N GLU A 70 -10.61 13.24 0.34
CA GLU A 70 -11.88 13.54 1.03
C GLU A 70 -11.74 14.80 1.87
N THR A 71 -10.66 14.93 2.64
CA THR A 71 -10.38 16.13 3.44
C THR A 71 -10.32 17.38 2.56
N MET A 72 -9.55 17.34 1.46
CA MET A 72 -9.43 18.48 0.55
C MET A 72 -10.77 18.83 -0.13
N ARG A 73 -11.54 17.82 -0.52
CA ARG A 73 -12.86 18.00 -1.14
C ARG A 73 -13.83 18.66 -0.17
N ASP A 74 -13.85 18.19 1.07
CA ASP A 74 -14.75 18.68 2.11
C ASP A 74 -14.37 20.11 2.54
N GLU A 75 -13.07 20.42 2.64
CA GLU A 75 -12.57 21.79 2.88
C GLU A 75 -12.92 22.75 1.74
N ALA A 76 -12.94 22.26 0.50
CA ALA A 76 -13.39 23.02 -0.66
C ALA A 76 -14.92 23.09 -0.79
N GLY A 77 -15.68 22.38 0.05
CA GLY A 77 -17.14 22.32 0.01
C GLY A 77 -17.70 21.67 -1.27
N LEU A 78 -16.93 20.78 -1.90
CA LEU A 78 -17.30 20.15 -3.17
C LEU A 78 -17.98 18.80 -2.93
N SER A 79 -19.03 18.50 -3.69
CA SER A 79 -19.56 17.15 -3.82
C SER A 79 -18.85 16.38 -4.94
N VAL A 80 -19.10 15.07 -5.01
CA VAL A 80 -18.61 14.26 -6.14
C VAL A 80 -19.25 14.71 -7.45
N ASP A 81 -20.53 15.11 -7.43
CA ASP A 81 -21.22 15.60 -8.63
C ASP A 81 -20.60 16.90 -9.15
N ASP A 82 -20.23 17.83 -8.27
CA ASP A 82 -19.53 19.08 -8.65
C ASP A 82 -18.20 18.77 -9.37
N LEU A 83 -17.47 17.75 -8.91
CA LEU A 83 -16.23 17.31 -9.55
C LEU A 83 -16.49 16.71 -10.93
N LEU A 84 -17.57 15.95 -11.09
CA LEU A 84 -17.96 15.34 -12.37
C LEU A 84 -18.43 16.38 -13.38
N GLU A 85 -19.19 17.37 -12.94
CA GLU A 85 -19.66 18.48 -13.77
C GLU A 85 -18.50 19.31 -14.33
N GLY A 86 -17.43 19.52 -13.55
CA GLY A 86 -16.22 20.24 -13.98
C GLY A 86 -15.22 19.42 -14.82
N LEU A 87 -15.45 18.12 -15.03
CA LEU A 87 -14.53 17.27 -15.81
C LEU A 87 -14.30 17.73 -17.26
N PRO A 88 -15.31 18.20 -18.02
CA PRO A 88 -15.11 18.65 -19.40
C PRO A 88 -14.14 19.83 -19.49
N GLU A 89 -14.28 20.81 -18.60
CA GLU A 89 -13.42 21.99 -18.50
C GLU A 89 -12.00 21.59 -18.09
N ALA A 90 -11.86 20.77 -17.06
CA ALA A 90 -10.56 20.27 -16.59
C ALA A 90 -9.82 19.50 -17.70
N ARG A 91 -10.54 18.66 -18.46
CA ARG A 91 -9.97 17.96 -19.63
C ARG A 91 -9.50 18.94 -20.70
N ARG A 92 -10.30 19.95 -21.03
CA ARG A 92 -9.93 20.98 -22.03
C ARG A 92 -8.64 21.69 -21.65
N GLN A 93 -8.52 22.13 -20.39
CA GLN A 93 -7.32 22.78 -19.86
C GLN A 93 -6.08 21.89 -19.97
N LEU A 94 -6.22 20.60 -19.63
CA LEU A 94 -5.14 19.60 -19.75
C LEU A 94 -4.69 19.39 -21.20
N TYR A 95 -5.63 19.38 -22.15
CA TYR A 95 -5.29 19.30 -23.58
C TYR A 95 -4.54 20.55 -24.05
N GLU A 96 -5.00 21.75 -23.68
CA GLU A 96 -4.36 23.01 -24.02
C GLU A 96 -2.95 23.11 -23.40
N GLU A 97 -2.77 22.67 -22.16
CA GLU A 97 -1.48 22.65 -21.49
C GLU A 97 -0.51 21.67 -22.17
N ARG A 98 -0.97 20.48 -22.54
CA ARG A 98 -0.15 19.50 -23.30
C ARG A 98 0.27 20.05 -24.65
N LEU A 99 -0.62 20.76 -25.35
CA LEU A 99 -0.28 21.43 -26.62
C LEU A 99 0.76 22.54 -26.41
N ARG A 100 0.65 23.31 -25.32
CA ARG A 100 1.61 24.38 -24.99
C ARG A 100 2.99 23.84 -24.56
N ARG A 101 3.05 22.69 -23.89
CA ARG A 101 4.32 22.04 -23.49
C ARG A 101 5.01 21.30 -24.63
N GLY A 102 4.31 21.04 -25.74
CA GLY A 102 4.83 20.32 -26.91
C GLY A 102 5.24 21.23 -28.09
N ALA A 103 5.11 22.54 -27.97
CA ALA A 103 5.52 23.55 -28.95
C ALA A 103 6.70 24.37 -28.42
#